data_AF-A0A352Q499-F1
#
_entry.id   AF-A0A352Q499-F1
#
_cell.length_a   1.000
_cell.length_b   1.000
_cell.length_c   1.000
_cell.angle_alpha   90.00
_cell.angle_beta   90.00
_cell.angle_gamma   90.00
#
_symmetry.space_group_name_H-M   'P 1'
#
loop_
_entity.id
_entity.type
_entity.pdbx_description
1 polymer ?
#
loop_
_entity_poly.entity_id
_entity_poly.type
_entity_poly.pdbx_seq_one_letter_code
_entity_poly.pdbx_strand_id
1 'polypeptide(L)'
;MPSSDELSARQVSEFLLENPDFFSRHPDLVADLELPHESGKAVSLIERQISVLRERNMEMRQRLNSMLESAQANDKLFEKTKRLVLSLLDASTLDG
;
A
#
# COMPACT_ATOMS: atom_id res chain seq x y z
N MET A 1 18.78 41.56 -4.41
CA MET A 1 18.12 40.24 -4.54
C MET A 1 17.66 39.81 -3.16
N PRO A 2 16.38 39.45 -3.01
CA PRO A 2 16.09 38.12 -2.50
C PRO A 2 15.07 37.41 -3.40
N SER A 3 15.37 36.14 -3.69
CA SER A 3 14.59 35.21 -4.46
C SER A 3 13.96 34.19 -3.51
N SER A 4 12.64 34.20 -3.39
CA SER A 4 11.85 33.08 -2.88
C SER A 4 10.50 33.17 -3.57
N ASP A 5 10.19 32.21 -4.45
CA ASP A 5 8.82 32.00 -4.93
C ASP A 5 7.95 31.68 -3.70
N GLU A 6 7.25 32.68 -3.16
CA GLU A 6 6.21 32.46 -2.17
C GLU A 6 5.04 31.75 -2.85
N LEU A 7 5.04 30.42 -2.73
CA LEU A 7 3.89 29.60 -3.12
C LEU A 7 2.67 30.09 -2.33
N SER A 8 1.66 30.57 -3.04
CA SER A 8 0.41 30.96 -2.41
C SER A 8 -0.32 29.73 -1.87
N ALA A 9 -1.06 29.89 -0.76
CA ALA A 9 -1.88 28.81 -0.21
C ALA A 9 -2.84 28.19 -1.24
N ARG A 10 -3.30 29.00 -2.21
CA ARG A 10 -4.14 28.55 -3.32
C ARG A 10 -3.38 27.57 -4.23
N GLN A 11 -2.16 27.90 -4.62
CA GLN A 11 -1.34 27.02 -5.46
C GLN A 11 -0.99 25.71 -4.75
N VAL A 12 -0.71 25.78 -3.44
CA VAL A 12 -0.46 24.57 -2.63
C VAL A 12 -1.73 23.69 -2.57
N SER A 13 -2.91 24.30 -2.39
CA SER A 13 -4.17 23.55 -2.34
C SER A 13 -4.50 22.87 -3.67
N GLU A 14 -4.26 23.55 -4.79
CA GLU A 14 -4.52 23.04 -6.13
C GLU A 14 -3.54 21.90 -6.47
N PHE A 15 -2.26 22.08 -6.12
CA PHE A 15 -1.26 21.03 -6.26
C PHE A 15 -1.58 19.77 -5.45
N LEU A 16 -2.02 19.91 -4.19
CA LEU A 16 -2.39 18.75 -3.36
C LEU A 16 -3.66 18.06 -3.85
N LEU A 17 -4.59 18.80 -4.47
CA LEU A 17 -5.79 18.23 -5.11
C LEU A 17 -5.44 17.43 -6.36
N GLU A 18 -4.52 17.93 -7.17
CA GLU A 18 -4.03 17.26 -8.38
C GLU A 18 -3.13 16.05 -8.05
N ASN A 19 -2.55 16.01 -6.85
CA ASN A 19 -1.63 14.96 -6.39
C ASN A 19 -2.14 14.28 -5.11
N PRO A 20 -3.23 13.48 -5.20
CA PRO A 20 -3.85 12.86 -4.02
C PRO A 20 -2.98 11.81 -3.32
N ASP A 21 -1.93 11.33 -4.00
CA ASP A 21 -0.96 10.37 -3.48
C ASP A 21 0.24 11.03 -2.76
N PHE A 22 0.32 12.37 -2.75
CA PHE A 22 1.45 13.14 -2.23
C PHE A 22 1.82 12.74 -0.79
N PHE A 23 0.84 12.69 0.12
CA PHE A 23 1.08 12.28 1.51
C PHE A 23 1.33 10.78 1.69
N SER A 24 0.99 9.96 0.69
CA SER A 24 1.37 8.54 0.69
C SER A 24 2.83 8.34 0.30
N ARG A 25 3.36 9.22 -0.57
CA ARG A 25 4.77 9.24 -0.98
C ARG A 25 5.68 9.97 0.00
N HIS A 26 5.11 10.86 0.82
CA HIS A 26 5.81 11.63 1.84
C HIS A 26 5.13 11.45 3.22
N PRO A 27 5.16 10.24 3.80
CA PRO A 27 4.49 9.95 5.07
C PRO A 27 5.05 10.77 6.24
N ASP A 28 6.34 11.11 6.18
CA ASP A 28 7.05 11.87 7.20
C ASP A 28 6.45 13.27 7.38
N LEU A 29 5.98 13.89 6.29
CA LEU A 29 5.31 15.20 6.32
C LEU A 29 3.97 15.18 7.04
N VAL A 30 3.31 14.03 7.12
CA VAL A 30 2.04 13.88 7.84
C VAL A 30 2.29 13.89 9.35
N ALA A 31 3.43 13.36 9.80
CA ALA A 31 3.81 13.36 11.22
C ALA A 31 4.11 14.78 11.72
N ASP A 32 4.64 15.64 10.86
CA ASP A 32 5.03 17.01 11.18
C ASP A 32 3.93 18.04 10.89
N LEU A 33 2.82 17.65 10.25
CA LEU A 33 1.68 18.54 9.97
C LEU A 33 0.83 18.72 11.24
N GLU A 34 1.06 19.80 11.98
CA GLU A 34 0.12 20.25 13.01
C GLU A 34 -1.16 20.75 12.32
N LEU A 35 -2.17 19.91 12.19
CA LEU A 35 -3.52 20.29 11.76
C LEU A 35 -4.25 20.90 12.95
N PRO A 36 -4.38 22.25 13.07
CA PRO A 36 -5.13 22.86 14.15
C PRO A 36 -6.62 22.70 13.79
N HIS A 37 -7.31 21.82 14.51
CA HIS A 37 -8.73 21.59 14.30
C HIS A 37 -9.56 22.71 14.95
N GLU A 38 -10.05 23.64 14.13
CA GLU A 38 -11.12 24.58 14.48
C GLU A 38 -12.50 23.86 14.47
N SER A 39 -12.67 22.82 15.29
CA SER A 39 -14.00 22.32 15.61
C SER A 39 -14.10 21.98 17.08
N GLY A 40 -14.64 22.94 17.85
CA GLY A 40 -15.04 22.69 19.22
C GLY A 40 -16.01 21.49 19.30
N LYS A 41 -15.78 20.62 20.29
CA LYS A 41 -16.66 19.58 20.87
C LYS A 41 -17.44 18.60 19.96
N ALA A 42 -17.46 18.70 18.63
CA ALA A 42 -18.19 17.78 17.76
C ALA A 42 -17.24 17.16 16.72
N VAL A 43 -16.86 15.90 16.92
CA VAL A 43 -16.13 15.10 15.92
C VAL A 43 -16.99 14.96 14.67
N SER A 44 -16.49 15.41 13.52
CA SER A 44 -17.20 15.31 12.24
C SER A 44 -17.38 13.84 11.84
N LEU A 45 -18.64 13.40 11.74
CA LEU A 45 -19.00 12.03 11.33
C LEU A 45 -18.38 11.62 9.99
N ILE A 46 -18.15 12.60 9.10
CA ILE A 46 -17.56 12.39 7.78
C ILE A 46 -16.06 12.08 7.90
N GLU A 47 -15.33 12.76 8.79
CA GLU A 47 -13.91 12.47 9.02
C GLU A 47 -13.71 11.07 9.59
N ARG A 48 -14.60 10.65 10.51
CA ARG A 48 -14.58 9.29 11.03
C ARG A 48 -14.94 8.24 9.97
N GLN A 49 -15.87 8.55 9.07
CA GLN A 49 -16.17 7.68 7.93
C GLN A 49 -14.98 7.55 6.96
N ILE A 50 -14.31 8.65 6.64
CA ILE A 50 -13.13 8.64 5.76
C ILE A 50 -11.99 7.84 6.40
N SER A 51 -11.75 8.03 7.70
CA SER A 51 -10.75 7.28 8.45
C SER A 51 -11.03 5.77 8.41
N VAL A 52 -12.26 5.35 8.71
CA VAL A 52 -12.68 3.94 8.67
C VAL A 52 -12.59 3.36 7.25
N LEU A 53 -12.95 4.13 6.22
CA LEU A 53 -12.84 3.69 4.83
C LEU A 53 -11.37 3.51 4.41
N ARG A 54 -10.48 4.41 4.84
CA ARG A 54 -9.02 4.31 4.58
C ARG A 54 -8.43 3.09 5.28
N GLU A 55 -8.77 2.86 6.54
CA GLU A 55 -8.32 1.70 7.31
C GLU A 55 -8.77 0.38 6.65
N ARG A 56 -10.06 0.29 6.28
CA ARG A 56 -10.58 -0.88 5.56
C ARG A 56 -9.91 -1.08 4.20
N ASN A 57 -9.63 -0.01 3.47
CA ASN A 57 -8.94 -0.11 2.18
C ASN A 57 -7.53 -0.66 2.34
N MET A 58 -6.79 -0.19 3.35
CA MET A 58 -5.46 -0.68 3.66
C MET A 58 -5.48 -2.16 4.05
N GLU A 59 -6.42 -2.57 4.92
CA GLU A 59 -6.56 -3.96 5.34
C GLU A 59 -6.89 -4.89 4.16
N MET A 60 -7.80 -4.47 3.28
CA MET A 60 -8.13 -5.23 2.07
C MET A 60 -6.91 -5.40 1.14
N ARG A 61 -6.12 -4.33 0.95
CA ARG A 61 -4.88 -4.39 0.15
C ARG A 61 -3.87 -5.35 0.75
N GLN A 62 -3.68 -5.32 2.07
CA GLN A 62 -2.78 -6.25 2.75
C GLN A 62 -3.22 -7.71 2.56
N ARG A 63 -4.51 -8.00 2.72
CA ARG A 63 -5.04 -9.37 2.50
C ARG A 63 -4.82 -9.86 1.07
N LEU A 64 -5.04 -8.99 0.07
CA LEU A 64 -4.78 -9.33 -1.33
C LEU A 64 -3.31 -9.65 -1.59
N ASN A 65 -2.39 -8.86 -1.02
CA ASN A 65 -0.96 -9.13 -1.14
C ASN A 65 -0.58 -10.48 -0.51
N SER A 66 -1.08 -10.78 0.70
CA SER A 66 -0.82 -12.08 1.32
C SER A 66 -1.38 -13.27 0.52
N MET A 67 -2.53 -13.11 -0.13
CA MET A 67 -3.08 -14.13 -1.03
C MET A 67 -2.20 -14.32 -2.27
N LEU A 68 -1.70 -13.23 -2.86
CA LEU A 68 -0.79 -13.29 -4.00
C LEU A 68 0.53 -13.99 -3.64
N GLU A 69 1.12 -13.64 -2.49
CA GLU A 69 2.32 -14.29 -1.98
C GLU A 69 2.10 -15.80 -1.76
N SER A 70 0.95 -16.16 -1.18
CA SER A 70 0.57 -17.57 -0.97
C SER A 70 0.41 -18.31 -2.30
N ALA A 71 -0.22 -17.68 -3.30
CA ALA A 71 -0.37 -18.25 -4.63
C ALA A 71 0.98 -18.49 -5.31
N GLN A 72 1.89 -17.51 -5.25
CA GLN A 72 3.25 -17.64 -5.79
C GLN A 72 4.05 -18.75 -5.09
N ALA A 73 3.92 -18.88 -3.78
CA ALA A 73 4.55 -19.95 -3.02
C ALA A 73 4.01 -21.33 -3.43
N ASN A 74 2.68 -21.44 -3.62
CA ASN A 74 2.02 -22.65 -4.07
C ASN A 74 2.45 -23.05 -5.49
N ASP A 75 2.53 -22.11 -6.43
CA ASP A 75 3.01 -22.37 -7.79
C ASP A 75 4.44 -22.91 -7.78
N LYS A 76 5.32 -22.32 -6.95
CA LYS A 76 6.70 -22.79 -6.80
C LYS A 76 6.77 -24.20 -6.21
N LEU A 77 5.92 -24.52 -5.23
CA LEU A 77 5.82 -25.87 -4.66
C LEU A 77 5.28 -26.87 -5.68
N PHE A 78 4.28 -26.48 -6.46
CA PHE A 78 3.71 -27.30 -7.52
C PHE A 78 4.78 -27.65 -8.57
N GLU A 79 5.54 -26.67 -9.05
CA GLU A 79 6.63 -26.90 -10.02
C GLU A 79 7.74 -27.80 -9.47
N LYS A 80 8.12 -27.62 -8.20
CA LYS A 80 9.08 -28.51 -7.54
C LYS A 80 8.55 -29.94 -7.45
N THR A 81 7.28 -30.11 -7.11
CA THR A 81 6.63 -31.42 -6.96
C THR A 81 6.54 -32.10 -8.32
N LYS A 82 6.09 -31.38 -9.35
CA LYS A 82 6.05 -31.87 -10.73
C LYS A 82 7.43 -32.34 -11.20
N ARG A 83 8.47 -31.55 -10.97
CA ARG A 83 9.85 -31.93 -11.33
C ARG A 83 10.29 -33.19 -10.59
N LEU A 84 10.04 -33.27 -9.29
CA LEU A 84 10.39 -34.44 -8.48
C LEU A 84 9.68 -35.71 -9.00
N VAL A 85 8.38 -35.62 -9.30
CA VAL A 85 7.61 -36.73 -9.86
C VAL A 85 8.19 -37.18 -11.20
N LEU A 86 8.50 -36.24 -12.09
CA LEU A 86 9.14 -36.57 -13.37
C LEU A 86 10.51 -37.23 -13.17
N SER A 87 11.35 -36.70 -12.28
CA SER A 87 12.65 -37.31 -11.97
C SER A 87 12.54 -38.71 -11.39
N LEU A 88 11.52 -38.98 -10.56
CA LEU A 88 11.26 -40.32 -10.03
C LEU A 88 10.75 -41.30 -11.11
N LEU A 89 9.94 -40.82 -12.06
CA LEU A 89 9.52 -41.60 -13.21
C LEU A 89 10.69 -41.91 -14.16
N ASP A 90 11.58 -40.94 -14.39
CA ASP A 90 12.79 -41.12 -15.21
C ASP A 90 13.82 -42.03 -14.53
N ALA A 91 13.89 -42.04 -13.19
CA ALA A 91 14.74 -42.94 -12.42
C ALA A 91 14.27 -44.42 -12.42
N SER A 92 13.32 -44.78 -13.28
CA SER A 92 12.80 -46.15 -13.43
C SER A 92 13.79 -47.14 -14.07
N THR A 93 15.01 -46.71 -14.40
CA THR A 93 16.17 -47.62 -14.44
C THR A 93 16.96 -47.49 -13.15
N LEU A 94 16.86 -48.51 -12.28
CA LEU A 94 17.87 -48.76 -11.26
C LEU A 94 19.20 -48.99 -12.00
N ASP A 95 20.09 -47.99 -12.00
CA ASP A 95 21.51 -48.26 -12.17
C ASP A 95 22.02 -48.86 -10.85
N GLY A 96 21.95 -50.19 -10.81
CA GLY A 96 22.67 -51.08 -9.92
C GLY A 96 23.38 -52.13 -10.76
#